data_AF-A0AAF0AV65-F1
#
_entry.id   AF-A0AAF0AV65-F1
#
_cell.length_a   1.000
_cell.length_b   1.000
_cell.length_c   1.000
_cell.angle_alpha   90.00
_cell.angle_beta   90.00
_cell.angle_gamma   90.00
#
_symmetry.space_group_name_H-M   'P 1'
#
loop_
_entity.id
_entity.type
_entity.pdbx_description
1 polymer ?
#
loop_
_entity_poly.entity_id
_entity_poly.type
_entity_poly.pdbx_seq_one_letter_code
_entity_poly.pdbx_strand_id
1 'polypeptide(L)'
;MLRRLHEFHSYRSLVWNFIYYKRIMPRRQTTKRTKGQSYESTDTSLPNAHIQSVALELETSRQRYQVSINDSSENRTSSLPDSETSPLVESAMPGLRRSRRGKKPVDYRTESDTDPEDENLPLSKSEVKAYISEDSEASVVNGTDSSASDLDDDKTLLSKSNSKQKRSTPSRRKRSKIDSPEESFEEPEVPRPIFDCPEKPLPWKGRLGYACQNTVLRLSKENAFCSRTCRIATIQKESLQFAKDLGVKNTQDLAALIEWNNRFGIHFMRVSSDLFPFASHGTYGYSLEYADSYLQAAGELANKYNHRLSTHPGQYTQIASPKVSVIENAIRDLCYHEELLSRMKLNEQLNRDAVIILHLGGSFEGKEETLARFRENYARLSEAVKRRLVLENDDVTWSVQDLLPLCQELNIPMVLDWHHHNVVPGTLREGSLDLMPLLPAIRETWTRKGITQKQHYSESVSPLAISAMKRRGHSDRVYSLPPCEPDMDLMIEAKEKEQAIFELSKVYNLDNPSCPKEIEGPDFDVLNEGYYPPGAERRLIARKQRKKKAENNKEEAKDDKELQMKDESDT
;
A
#
# COMPACT_ATOMS: atom_id res chain seq x y z
N MET A 1 64.53 10.55 39.22
CA MET A 1 64.90 10.08 37.87
C MET A 1 63.63 10.19 37.02
N LEU A 2 63.51 10.99 35.95
CA LEU A 2 64.34 11.22 34.74
C LEU A 2 63.90 10.39 33.51
N ARG A 3 63.03 11.01 32.68
CA ARG A 3 62.86 10.80 31.21
C ARG A 3 62.34 9.40 30.78
N ARG A 4 61.67 9.22 29.64
CA ARG A 4 61.38 10.07 28.45
C ARG A 4 59.83 10.15 28.25
N LEU A 5 59.20 11.27 27.89
CA LEU A 5 59.33 12.13 26.69
C LEU A 5 58.91 11.42 25.38
N HIS A 6 58.20 12.03 24.42
CA HIS A 6 57.21 13.14 24.39
C HIS A 6 56.73 13.33 22.93
N GLU A 7 55.56 13.96 22.70
CA GLU A 7 55.23 14.94 21.62
C GLU A 7 53.69 15.05 21.48
N PHE A 8 53.06 16.21 21.78
CA PHE A 8 53.02 17.51 21.08
C PHE A 8 52.23 17.46 19.75
N HIS A 9 51.19 18.27 19.50
CA HIS A 9 50.47 19.20 20.40
C HIS A 9 49.06 19.57 19.90
N SER A 10 48.29 20.28 20.74
CA SER A 10 47.06 20.97 20.36
C SER A 10 47.34 22.40 19.92
N TYR A 11 46.54 22.97 19.00
CA TYR A 11 46.43 24.41 18.83
C TYR A 11 44.99 24.86 18.54
N ARG A 12 44.68 26.09 18.93
CA ARG A 12 43.32 26.66 19.00
C ARG A 12 43.29 27.98 18.24
N SER A 13 42.20 28.22 17.50
CA SER A 13 41.69 29.53 17.07
C SER A 13 42.66 30.52 16.41
N LEU A 14 42.43 30.83 15.13
CA LEU A 14 42.59 32.21 14.63
C LEU A 14 41.49 32.54 13.62
N VAL A 15 41.00 33.77 13.68
CA VAL A 15 39.99 34.35 12.80
C VAL A 15 40.66 35.47 12.02
N TRP A 16 40.43 35.58 10.71
CA TRP A 16 40.06 36.85 10.05
C TRP A 16 39.69 36.68 8.57
N ASN A 17 38.94 37.67 8.07
CA ASN A 17 38.36 37.85 6.75
C ASN A 17 39.24 37.47 5.53
N PHE A 18 38.59 37.12 4.40
CA PHE A 18 38.75 37.91 3.17
C PHE A 18 37.63 37.72 2.10
N ILE A 19 36.97 38.85 1.78
CA ILE A 19 36.43 39.29 0.47
C ILE A 19 35.42 38.41 -0.34
N TYR A 20 34.26 39.03 -0.58
CA TYR A 20 33.28 38.74 -1.65
C TYR A 20 33.91 38.68 -3.06
N TYR A 21 33.56 37.66 -3.87
CA TYR A 21 33.70 37.72 -5.32
C TYR A 21 32.35 37.48 -6.04
N LYS A 22 31.67 38.56 -6.43
CA LYS A 22 30.56 38.50 -7.39
C LYS A 22 31.11 38.13 -8.77
N ARG A 23 30.88 36.90 -9.25
CA ARG A 23 31.24 36.51 -10.62
C ARG A 23 30.04 36.64 -11.55
N ILE A 24 30.00 37.73 -12.31
CA ILE A 24 28.98 38.01 -13.32
C ILE A 24 29.13 37.01 -14.48
N MET A 25 28.07 36.27 -14.80
CA MET A 25 27.98 35.48 -16.04
C MET A 25 27.24 36.30 -17.13
N PRO A 26 27.79 36.46 -18.34
CA PRO A 26 27.15 37.23 -19.40
C PRO A 26 26.03 36.45 -20.11
N ARG A 27 25.01 37.16 -20.59
CA ARG A 27 23.96 36.62 -21.47
C ARG A 27 24.57 35.94 -22.70
N ARG A 28 24.20 34.67 -22.97
CA ARG A 28 24.38 34.09 -24.31
C ARG A 28 23.36 34.71 -25.28
N GLN A 29 23.85 35.27 -26.38
CA GLN A 29 23.01 35.67 -27.51
C GLN A 29 22.65 34.46 -28.38
N THR A 30 21.47 34.50 -29.01
CA THR A 30 21.04 33.53 -30.02
C THR A 30 21.51 33.95 -31.41
N THR A 31 22.02 33.00 -32.21
CA THR A 31 22.27 33.18 -33.65
C THR A 31 21.92 31.90 -34.43
N LYS A 32 21.81 32.02 -35.76
CA LYS A 32 21.04 31.10 -36.61
C LYS A 32 21.91 30.06 -37.34
N ARG A 33 21.39 28.83 -37.33
CA ARG A 33 21.41 27.79 -38.39
C ARG A 33 21.95 28.22 -39.77
N THR A 34 22.89 27.43 -40.31
CA THR A 34 23.25 27.39 -41.75
C THR A 34 23.55 25.94 -42.19
N LYS A 35 23.71 25.68 -43.50
CA LYS A 35 23.86 24.36 -44.13
C LYS A 35 25.19 24.21 -44.89
N GLY A 36 25.65 22.96 -45.05
CA GLY A 36 26.73 22.55 -45.96
C GLY A 36 28.10 22.36 -45.27
N GLN A 37 29.00 21.49 -45.74
CA GLN A 37 28.95 20.54 -46.87
C GLN A 37 29.64 19.22 -46.49
N SER A 38 29.51 18.20 -47.35
CA SER A 38 30.24 16.93 -47.34
C SER A 38 31.70 17.08 -47.79
N TYR A 39 32.58 16.17 -47.33
CA TYR A 39 33.70 15.65 -48.14
C TYR A 39 34.08 14.22 -47.71
N GLU A 40 35.03 13.62 -48.42
CA GLU A 40 35.16 12.16 -48.63
C GLU A 40 36.22 11.48 -47.75
N SER A 41 36.39 10.17 -47.99
CA SER A 41 37.26 9.23 -47.29
C SER A 41 38.75 9.32 -47.65
N THR A 42 39.58 8.74 -46.78
CA THR A 42 40.89 8.16 -47.17
C THR A 42 41.10 6.83 -46.44
N ASP A 43 41.40 5.77 -47.20
CA ASP A 43 41.75 4.44 -46.70
C ASP A 43 43.18 4.35 -46.13
N THR A 44 43.43 3.37 -45.25
CA THR A 44 44.76 2.69 -45.20
C THR A 44 44.72 1.31 -44.50
N SER A 45 44.63 0.24 -45.30
CA SER A 45 45.26 -1.09 -45.14
C SER A 45 45.33 -1.82 -43.78
N LEU A 46 44.78 -3.04 -43.76
CA LEU A 46 44.99 -4.12 -42.75
C LEU A 46 46.40 -4.78 -42.87
N PRO A 47 46.73 -5.75 -41.98
CA PRO A 47 46.59 -7.15 -42.42
C PRO A 47 45.97 -8.15 -41.40
N ASN A 48 45.39 -9.22 -41.96
CA ASN A 48 44.45 -10.22 -41.40
C ASN A 48 44.93 -11.17 -40.27
N ALA A 49 43.97 -11.54 -39.39
CA ALA A 49 43.64 -12.87 -38.82
C ALA A 49 42.54 -12.69 -37.75
N HIS A 50 41.55 -13.56 -37.45
CA HIS A 50 40.84 -14.72 -38.06
C HIS A 50 39.36 -14.62 -37.55
N ILE A 51 38.25 -15.10 -38.15
CA ILE A 51 37.86 -16.39 -38.78
C ILE A 51 37.67 -17.52 -37.72
N GLN A 52 36.49 -18.10 -37.47
CA GLN A 52 35.11 -17.84 -37.97
C GLN A 52 34.03 -18.56 -37.12
N SER A 53 32.77 -18.07 -37.14
CA SER A 53 31.53 -18.80 -36.74
C SER A 53 31.39 -19.19 -35.24
N VAL A 54 30.22 -19.48 -34.66
CA VAL A 54 28.88 -19.79 -35.22
C VAL A 54 27.79 -18.87 -34.64
N ALA A 55 26.81 -18.48 -35.47
CA ALA A 55 25.61 -17.78 -35.04
C ALA A 55 24.39 -18.19 -35.90
N LEU A 56 23.87 -19.40 -35.69
CA LEU A 56 22.62 -19.87 -36.31
C LEU A 56 22.02 -21.07 -35.55
N GLU A 57 21.17 -20.82 -34.55
CA GLU A 57 20.15 -21.76 -34.03
C GLU A 57 19.40 -21.12 -32.84
N LEU A 58 18.16 -20.62 -33.06
CA LEU A 58 17.17 -20.42 -31.99
C LEU A 58 15.71 -20.23 -32.48
N GLU A 59 15.38 -20.67 -33.70
CA GLU A 59 14.04 -20.55 -34.30
C GLU A 59 13.38 -21.91 -34.66
N THR A 60 13.36 -22.90 -33.76
CA THR A 60 12.28 -23.93 -33.77
C THR A 60 12.18 -24.67 -32.43
N SER A 61 11.26 -24.26 -31.55
CA SER A 61 10.70 -25.13 -30.48
C SER A 61 9.33 -24.65 -29.98
N ARG A 62 8.39 -24.55 -30.92
CA ARG A 62 6.95 -24.73 -30.64
C ARG A 62 6.50 -26.03 -31.32
N GLN A 63 5.53 -26.71 -30.71
CA GLN A 63 4.93 -27.98 -31.17
C GLN A 63 5.82 -29.23 -31.09
N ARG A 64 5.68 -30.01 -30.00
CA ARG A 64 5.20 -31.41 -30.08
C ARG A 64 4.95 -31.99 -28.69
N TYR A 65 3.68 -32.28 -28.37
CA TYR A 65 3.30 -33.18 -27.27
C TYR A 65 1.87 -33.70 -27.46
N GLN A 66 1.67 -34.68 -28.35
CA GLN A 66 0.50 -35.59 -28.33
C GLN A 66 0.59 -36.76 -29.34
N VAL A 67 0.22 -37.96 -28.86
CA VAL A 67 -0.39 -39.12 -29.58
C VAL A 67 0.50 -40.05 -30.46
N SER A 68 0.09 -41.34 -30.48
CA SER A 68 0.60 -42.54 -31.22
C SER A 68 2.01 -43.01 -30.82
N ILE A 69 2.28 -44.30 -30.49
CA ILE A 69 1.59 -45.60 -30.68
C ILE A 69 1.40 -45.97 -32.16
N ASN A 70 2.29 -46.78 -32.75
CA ASN A 70 2.17 -48.24 -32.67
C ASN A 70 3.41 -49.04 -33.17
N ASP A 71 3.55 -50.27 -32.63
CA ASP A 71 4.02 -51.53 -33.25
C ASP A 71 5.50 -51.95 -33.48
N SER A 72 5.69 -53.27 -33.30
CA SER A 72 6.63 -54.24 -33.93
C SER A 72 8.10 -54.42 -33.51
N SER A 73 8.39 -55.62 -32.96
CA SER A 73 9.66 -56.43 -33.04
C SER A 73 10.95 -55.93 -32.33
N GLU A 74 11.85 -56.75 -31.75
CA GLU A 74 11.86 -58.21 -31.54
C GLU A 74 12.83 -58.69 -30.40
N ASN A 75 12.52 -59.84 -29.77
CA ASN A 75 13.43 -60.89 -29.25
C ASN A 75 14.70 -60.58 -28.38
N ARG A 76 14.64 -60.88 -27.06
CA ARG A 76 15.26 -62.11 -26.45
C ARG A 76 15.17 -62.23 -24.90
N THR A 77 14.98 -63.48 -24.45
CA THR A 77 15.37 -64.14 -23.17
C THR A 77 16.13 -63.35 -22.09
N SER A 78 15.88 -63.46 -20.77
CA SER A 78 14.96 -64.29 -19.94
C SER A 78 14.98 -63.71 -18.48
N SER A 79 14.41 -64.24 -17.39
CA SER A 79 13.80 -65.56 -17.02
C SER A 79 12.75 -65.40 -15.88
N LEU A 80 12.35 -66.51 -15.25
CA LEU A 80 11.38 -66.66 -14.14
C LEU A 80 11.93 -67.67 -13.09
N PRO A 81 11.32 -67.96 -11.90
CA PRO A 81 9.90 -67.85 -11.51
C PRO A 81 9.66 -67.18 -10.11
N ASP A 82 8.52 -67.22 -9.40
CA ASP A 82 7.28 -68.03 -9.50
C ASP A 82 6.06 -67.32 -8.83
N SER A 83 4.83 -67.72 -9.23
CA SER A 83 3.51 -67.70 -8.51
C SER A 83 3.02 -66.45 -7.70
N GLU A 84 1.72 -66.13 -7.48
CA GLU A 84 0.40 -66.78 -7.67
C GLU A 84 -0.70 -65.82 -8.26
N THR A 85 -1.92 -66.33 -8.43
CA THR A 85 -3.08 -65.84 -9.23
C THR A 85 -3.95 -64.71 -8.67
N SER A 86 -4.66 -63.99 -9.56
CA SER A 86 -5.84 -63.13 -9.26
C SER A 86 -7.19 -63.83 -9.53
N PRO A 87 -8.33 -63.22 -9.11
CA PRO A 87 -9.39 -62.80 -10.05
C PRO A 87 -9.69 -61.28 -9.95
N LEU A 88 -10.01 -60.53 -11.01
CA LEU A 88 -11.33 -60.36 -11.67
C LEU A 88 -12.43 -59.86 -10.71
N VAL A 89 -13.27 -58.84 -11.01
CA VAL A 89 -14.10 -58.67 -12.24
C VAL A 89 -14.36 -57.18 -12.60
N GLU A 90 -14.10 -56.84 -13.87
CA GLU A 90 -14.87 -56.01 -14.83
C GLU A 90 -15.36 -54.55 -14.54
N SER A 91 -15.74 -53.87 -15.63
CA SER A 91 -15.83 -52.42 -15.81
C SER A 91 -17.23 -51.81 -15.72
N ALA A 92 -17.30 -50.48 -15.49
CA ALA A 92 -18.28 -49.61 -16.16
C ALA A 92 -17.82 -48.14 -16.27
N MET A 93 -17.91 -47.56 -17.47
CA MET A 93 -17.85 -46.12 -17.74
C MET A 93 -19.17 -45.69 -18.39
N PRO A 94 -19.78 -44.58 -17.95
CA PRO A 94 -20.55 -43.75 -18.87
C PRO A 94 -20.31 -42.25 -18.66
N GLY A 95 -19.86 -41.56 -19.71
CA GLY A 95 -19.98 -40.09 -19.79
C GLY A 95 -21.17 -39.71 -20.68
N LEU A 96 -21.88 -38.61 -20.38
CA LEU A 96 -22.83 -38.04 -21.35
C LEU A 96 -23.11 -36.53 -21.19
N ARG A 97 -23.07 -35.84 -22.35
CA ARG A 97 -23.82 -34.65 -22.80
C ARG A 97 -24.12 -33.46 -21.86
N ARG A 98 -23.79 -32.27 -22.38
CA ARG A 98 -24.40 -30.97 -22.04
C ARG A 98 -25.94 -31.00 -22.16
N SER A 99 -26.62 -30.19 -21.34
CA SER A 99 -28.01 -29.77 -21.55
C SER A 99 -28.13 -28.23 -21.66
N ARG A 100 -29.28 -27.75 -22.16
CA ARG A 100 -29.61 -26.32 -22.41
C ARG A 100 -31.03 -26.03 -21.89
N ARG A 101 -31.35 -24.74 -21.73
CA ARG A 101 -32.57 -24.16 -21.10
C ARG A 101 -32.53 -24.21 -19.56
N GLY A 102 -33.18 -23.28 -18.85
CA GLY A 102 -33.81 -22.03 -19.33
C GLY A 102 -34.58 -21.35 -18.20
N LYS A 103 -34.31 -20.07 -17.93
CA LYS A 103 -34.99 -19.34 -16.84
C LYS A 103 -36.37 -18.81 -17.27
N LYS A 104 -37.36 -19.04 -16.43
CA LYS A 104 -38.47 -18.10 -16.15
C LYS A 104 -38.56 -17.92 -14.62
N PRO A 105 -38.96 -16.74 -14.12
CA PRO A 105 -39.14 -16.50 -12.69
C PRO A 105 -40.48 -17.02 -12.19
N VAL A 106 -40.59 -17.20 -10.88
CA VAL A 106 -41.85 -17.22 -10.14
C VAL A 106 -41.71 -16.18 -9.03
N ASP A 107 -42.76 -15.41 -8.81
CA ASP A 107 -42.87 -14.33 -7.83
C ASP A 107 -44.03 -14.68 -6.88
N TYR A 108 -43.94 -14.31 -5.60
CA TYR A 108 -45.00 -14.60 -4.62
C TYR A 108 -45.05 -13.57 -3.51
N ARG A 109 -46.28 -13.13 -3.20
CA ARG A 109 -46.60 -12.19 -2.15
C ARG A 109 -47.96 -12.55 -1.53
N THR A 110 -48.01 -12.55 -0.20
CA THR A 110 -49.20 -12.43 0.71
C THR A 110 -50.34 -13.46 0.66
N GLU A 111 -50.70 -13.94 1.86
CA GLU A 111 -52.08 -14.23 2.36
C GLU A 111 -52.85 -15.45 1.78
N SER A 112 -53.69 -16.19 2.55
CA SER A 112 -53.88 -16.27 4.02
C SER A 112 -54.67 -17.54 4.47
N ASP A 113 -54.73 -17.75 5.80
CA ASP A 113 -55.82 -18.35 6.61
C ASP A 113 -56.19 -19.87 6.71
N THR A 114 -56.52 -20.23 7.97
CA THR A 114 -57.45 -21.27 8.51
C THR A 114 -57.03 -22.74 8.80
N ASP A 115 -57.26 -23.16 10.05
CA ASP A 115 -57.22 -24.52 10.64
C ASP A 115 -58.58 -25.28 10.52
N PRO A 116 -58.76 -26.51 11.08
CA PRO A 116 -59.18 -26.69 12.51
C PRO A 116 -58.26 -27.66 13.31
N GLU A 117 -57.96 -27.47 14.60
CA GLU A 117 -58.76 -27.55 15.86
C GLU A 117 -59.05 -28.97 16.41
N ASP A 118 -58.50 -29.27 17.61
CA ASP A 118 -59.12 -29.94 18.78
C ASP A 118 -58.06 -30.23 19.88
N GLU A 119 -58.37 -30.35 21.18
CA GLU A 119 -58.80 -29.30 22.12
C GLU A 119 -58.35 -29.68 23.57
N ASN A 120 -58.14 -28.71 24.49
CA ASN A 120 -58.57 -28.73 25.93
C ASN A 120 -57.93 -27.59 26.78
N LEU A 121 -58.54 -27.29 27.94
CA LEU A 121 -58.49 -25.99 28.67
C LEU A 121 -58.66 -26.21 30.22
N PRO A 122 -58.84 -25.19 31.12
CA PRO A 122 -58.67 -23.72 31.03
C PRO A 122 -57.91 -23.02 32.22
N LEU A 123 -57.93 -21.67 32.21
CA LEU A 123 -57.78 -20.66 33.31
C LEU A 123 -56.38 -20.01 33.50
N SER A 124 -56.23 -18.71 33.86
CA SER A 124 -57.14 -17.53 33.86
C SER A 124 -56.35 -16.19 33.76
N LYS A 125 -56.66 -15.11 34.53
CA LYS A 125 -56.02 -13.76 34.46
C LYS A 125 -56.06 -12.92 35.75
N SER A 126 -54.95 -12.25 36.08
CA SER A 126 -54.79 -10.99 36.88
C SER A 126 -53.28 -10.62 36.96
N GLU A 127 -52.80 -9.37 37.17
CA GLU A 127 -53.32 -8.02 36.86
C GLU A 127 -52.12 -7.10 36.47
N VAL A 128 -52.06 -5.79 36.84
CA VAL A 128 -51.06 -4.81 36.33
C VAL A 128 -50.63 -3.78 37.41
N LYS A 129 -49.34 -3.42 37.49
CA LYS A 129 -48.86 -2.01 37.72
C LYS A 129 -47.34 -1.82 37.66
N ALA A 130 -46.93 -0.56 37.52
CA ALA A 130 -45.56 -0.05 37.51
C ALA A 130 -45.37 1.05 38.57
N TYR A 131 -44.13 1.43 38.88
CA TYR A 131 -43.78 2.52 39.81
C TYR A 131 -42.56 3.33 39.35
N ILE A 132 -42.45 4.55 39.89
CA ILE A 132 -41.39 5.56 39.66
C ILE A 132 -40.80 5.96 41.04
N SER A 133 -39.63 6.60 41.01
CA SER A 133 -38.78 7.09 42.13
C SER A 133 -39.43 8.04 43.15
N GLU A 134 -38.84 8.13 44.35
CA GLU A 134 -38.22 9.36 44.90
C GLU A 134 -37.41 9.08 46.20
N ASP A 135 -36.63 10.06 46.67
CA ASP A 135 -35.53 9.94 47.64
C ASP A 135 -35.89 10.17 49.13
N SER A 136 -35.00 9.79 50.08
CA SER A 136 -34.69 10.62 51.28
C SER A 136 -33.45 10.20 52.11
N GLU A 137 -32.75 11.25 52.54
CA GLU A 137 -31.71 11.49 53.58
C GLU A 137 -31.90 10.85 54.99
N ALA A 138 -30.96 10.83 55.97
CA ALA A 138 -29.49 11.09 56.07
C ALA A 138 -28.96 10.76 57.52
N SER A 139 -27.85 11.40 57.97
CA SER A 139 -27.15 11.34 59.31
C SER A 139 -26.13 10.18 59.49
N VAL A 140 -25.01 10.22 60.28
CA VAL A 140 -24.32 11.20 61.19
C VAL A 140 -22.90 10.60 61.55
N VAL A 141 -21.78 11.26 61.94
CA VAL A 141 -21.22 12.64 61.83
C VAL A 141 -19.74 12.73 62.36
N ASN A 142 -18.98 13.77 61.97
CA ASN A 142 -17.74 14.37 62.58
C ASN A 142 -16.33 13.73 62.58
N GLY A 143 -15.31 14.61 62.39
CA GLY A 143 -13.87 14.43 62.71
C GLY A 143 -12.88 15.12 61.72
N THR A 144 -12.63 16.45 61.75
CA THR A 144 -11.55 17.18 62.48
C THR A 144 -10.09 16.82 62.12
N ASP A 145 -9.14 17.73 61.83
CA ASP A 145 -9.17 19.20 61.62
C ASP A 145 -7.82 19.75 61.07
N SER A 146 -7.83 20.94 60.45
CA SER A 146 -6.69 21.87 60.18
C SER A 146 -5.57 21.44 59.19
N SER A 147 -4.74 22.32 58.61
CA SER A 147 -4.57 23.79 58.76
C SER A 147 -4.17 24.48 57.44
N ALA A 148 -4.28 25.82 57.38
CA ALA A 148 -3.82 26.69 56.28
C ALA A 148 -3.45 28.11 56.79
N SER A 149 -2.73 28.89 55.98
CA SER A 149 -2.37 30.33 56.12
C SER A 149 -1.63 30.80 54.85
N ASP A 150 -1.52 32.06 54.41
CA ASP A 150 -2.13 33.40 54.64
C ASP A 150 -1.63 34.31 53.46
N LEU A 151 -2.22 35.40 52.96
CA LEU A 151 -3.51 36.13 53.04
C LEU A 151 -3.81 36.70 51.59
N ASP A 152 -4.47 37.82 51.20
CA ASP A 152 -5.04 39.04 51.80
C ASP A 152 -6.25 39.58 50.97
N ASP A 153 -7.26 40.11 51.68
CA ASP A 153 -8.16 41.28 51.48
C ASP A 153 -8.05 42.25 50.26
N ASP A 154 -9.07 43.05 49.85
CA ASP A 154 -10.53 43.16 50.13
C ASP A 154 -11.18 44.22 49.16
N LYS A 155 -12.53 44.30 49.12
CA LYS A 155 -13.41 45.47 48.84
C LYS A 155 -14.40 45.50 47.67
N THR A 156 -15.47 44.72 47.86
CA THR A 156 -16.88 45.17 48.06
C THR A 156 -17.64 46.10 47.08
N LEU A 157 -18.81 45.58 46.65
CA LEU A 157 -20.15 46.21 46.57
C LEU A 157 -20.44 47.37 45.58
N LEU A 158 -21.28 47.10 44.57
CA LEU A 158 -22.72 47.49 44.58
C LEU A 158 -23.51 46.94 43.37
N SER A 159 -24.84 46.95 43.44
CA SER A 159 -25.77 46.47 42.41
C SER A 159 -26.90 47.46 42.12
N LYS A 160 -27.48 47.44 40.90
CA LYS A 160 -28.95 47.53 40.63
C LYS A 160 -29.38 47.64 39.14
N SER A 161 -30.14 46.62 38.71
CA SER A 161 -31.39 46.68 37.92
C SER A 161 -31.66 47.71 36.80
N ASN A 162 -31.85 47.18 35.58
CA ASN A 162 -32.98 47.40 34.65
C ASN A 162 -33.64 48.79 34.46
N SER A 163 -33.72 49.22 33.19
CA SER A 163 -34.95 49.77 32.61
C SER A 163 -35.05 49.48 31.09
N LYS A 164 -36.24 49.61 30.50
CA LYS A 164 -36.55 49.28 29.09
C LYS A 164 -36.78 50.56 28.27
N GLN A 165 -36.47 50.58 26.97
CA GLN A 165 -37.48 50.75 25.89
C GLN A 165 -36.93 50.69 24.45
N LYS A 166 -37.86 50.51 23.50
CA LYS A 166 -37.66 50.29 22.05
C LYS A 166 -37.36 51.57 21.27
N ARG A 167 -36.66 51.46 20.12
CA ARG A 167 -37.20 51.92 18.80
C ARG A 167 -36.40 51.36 17.60
N SER A 168 -36.87 51.68 16.39
CA SER A 168 -36.67 50.90 15.16
C SER A 168 -35.84 51.56 14.05
N THR A 169 -35.27 50.72 13.18
CA THR A 169 -34.79 50.91 11.78
C THR A 169 -35.01 52.27 11.08
N PRO A 170 -34.03 52.71 10.27
CA PRO A 170 -34.24 52.66 8.81
C PRO A 170 -33.03 52.07 8.03
N SER A 171 -33.07 52.12 6.69
CA SER A 171 -32.27 51.24 5.81
C SER A 171 -31.29 51.94 4.83
N ARG A 172 -30.28 51.16 4.41
CA ARG A 172 -29.67 51.06 3.06
C ARG A 172 -29.29 52.36 2.32
N ARG A 173 -27.98 52.58 2.12
CA ARG A 173 -27.44 53.44 1.04
C ARG A 173 -26.42 52.67 0.17
N LYS A 174 -26.46 52.90 -1.14
CA LYS A 174 -25.44 52.47 -2.12
C LYS A 174 -24.50 53.64 -2.44
N ARG A 175 -23.20 53.35 -2.52
CA ARG A 175 -22.10 54.07 -3.18
C ARG A 175 -20.93 53.09 -3.26
N SER A 176 -20.02 53.08 -4.23
CA SER A 176 -20.00 53.49 -5.65
C SER A 176 -18.59 53.11 -6.15
N LYS A 177 -18.43 52.65 -7.39
CA LYS A 177 -17.10 52.26 -7.91
C LYS A 177 -16.06 53.37 -7.72
N ILE A 178 -14.84 52.95 -7.38
CA ILE A 178 -13.58 53.65 -7.67
C ILE A 178 -12.71 52.56 -8.30
N ASP A 179 -12.19 52.81 -9.50
CA ASP A 179 -11.26 51.90 -10.17
C ASP A 179 -9.82 52.32 -9.85
N SER A 180 -8.93 51.36 -9.58
CA SER A 180 -7.49 51.53 -9.50
C SER A 180 -6.80 50.33 -10.17
N PRO A 181 -5.72 50.52 -10.95
CA PRO A 181 -5.27 49.54 -11.94
C PRO A 181 -4.21 48.55 -11.41
N GLU A 182 -3.68 47.76 -12.37
CA GLU A 182 -2.55 46.82 -12.27
C GLU A 182 -2.90 45.44 -11.71
N GLU A 183 -3.48 44.62 -12.58
CA GLU A 183 -3.37 43.16 -12.49
C GLU A 183 -1.89 42.75 -12.54
N SER A 184 -1.34 42.31 -11.41
CA SER A 184 -0.13 41.51 -11.43
C SER A 184 -0.43 40.19 -12.14
N PHE A 185 0.12 39.99 -13.34
CA PHE A 185 0.19 38.67 -13.94
C PHE A 185 1.01 37.77 -13.02
N GLU A 186 0.33 36.95 -12.22
CA GLU A 186 0.97 35.79 -11.61
C GLU A 186 1.45 34.89 -12.74
N GLU A 187 2.78 34.79 -12.91
CA GLU A 187 3.35 33.70 -13.70
C GLU A 187 2.83 32.40 -13.08
N PRO A 188 2.29 31.46 -13.87
CA PRO A 188 1.71 30.24 -13.31
C PRO A 188 2.80 29.50 -12.53
N GLU A 189 2.64 29.38 -11.20
CA GLU A 189 3.66 28.79 -10.31
C GLU A 189 4.16 27.49 -10.93
N VAL A 190 5.41 27.50 -11.41
CA VAL A 190 6.05 26.30 -11.97
C VAL A 190 6.01 25.24 -10.86
N PRO A 191 5.32 24.10 -11.06
CA PRO A 191 5.10 23.16 -9.98
C PRO A 191 6.42 22.79 -9.32
N ARG A 192 6.55 23.06 -8.00
CA ARG A 192 7.78 22.77 -7.26
C ARG A 192 8.15 21.31 -7.52
N PRO A 193 9.40 21.02 -7.93
CA PRO A 193 9.78 19.66 -8.28
C PRO A 193 9.58 18.77 -7.05
N ILE A 194 8.99 17.59 -7.27
CA ILE A 194 8.66 16.63 -6.18
C ILE A 194 9.89 16.25 -5.34
N PHE A 195 11.08 16.45 -5.92
CA PHE A 195 12.38 16.35 -5.26
C PHE A 195 13.25 17.56 -5.61
N ASP A 196 13.72 18.29 -4.60
CA ASP A 196 14.71 19.38 -4.77
C ASP A 196 16.13 18.88 -5.05
N CYS A 197 16.37 17.57 -4.97
CA CYS A 197 17.61 16.97 -5.47
C CYS A 197 17.55 16.87 -7.01
N PRO A 198 18.52 17.46 -7.75
CA PRO A 198 18.54 17.41 -9.21
C PRO A 198 19.00 16.06 -9.77
N GLU A 199 19.66 15.24 -8.96
CA GLU A 199 20.21 13.95 -9.37
C GLU A 199 19.11 12.88 -9.40
N LYS A 200 19.14 12.04 -10.43
CA LYS A 200 18.22 10.90 -10.62
C LYS A 200 19.00 9.59 -10.55
N PRO A 201 18.40 8.50 -10.04
CA PRO A 201 19.05 7.21 -9.82
C PRO A 201 19.24 6.44 -11.13
N LEU A 202 19.99 7.02 -12.08
CA LEU A 202 20.15 6.53 -13.45
C LEU A 202 21.63 6.25 -13.77
N PRO A 203 21.96 5.18 -14.53
CA PRO A 203 21.05 4.17 -15.07
C PRO A 203 20.47 3.27 -13.96
N TRP A 204 19.15 3.05 -14.02
CA TRP A 204 18.42 2.26 -13.04
C TRP A 204 18.78 0.76 -13.14
N LYS A 205 18.90 0.10 -11.98
CA LYS A 205 19.29 -1.31 -11.84
C LYS A 205 18.44 -2.09 -10.84
N GLY A 206 17.78 -1.41 -9.90
CA GLY A 206 16.96 -2.00 -8.85
C GLY A 206 15.63 -2.57 -9.37
N ARG A 207 14.81 -3.15 -8.48
CA ARG A 207 13.49 -3.68 -8.87
C ARG A 207 12.41 -2.63 -8.66
N LEU A 208 11.78 -2.17 -9.73
CA LEU A 208 10.49 -1.47 -9.64
C LEU A 208 9.37 -2.49 -9.36
N GLY A 209 8.45 -2.17 -8.45
CA GLY A 209 7.33 -3.04 -8.08
C GLY A 209 6.04 -2.30 -7.78
N TYR A 210 4.91 -3.01 -7.74
CA TYR A 210 3.58 -2.43 -7.48
C TYR A 210 2.77 -3.21 -6.43
N ALA A 211 1.67 -2.62 -5.97
CA ALA A 211 0.87 -3.14 -4.86
C ALA A 211 -0.45 -3.87 -5.23
N CYS A 212 -0.56 -5.11 -4.77
CA CYS A 212 -1.77 -5.93 -4.54
C CYS A 212 -2.58 -6.42 -5.76
N GLN A 213 -2.68 -5.64 -6.84
CA GLN A 213 -3.50 -5.96 -8.01
C GLN A 213 -2.80 -5.51 -9.30
N ASN A 214 -3.00 -6.27 -10.38
CA ASN A 214 -2.56 -5.92 -11.72
C ASN A 214 -3.79 -5.46 -12.54
N THR A 215 -3.79 -4.25 -13.12
CA THR A 215 -4.98 -3.69 -13.78
C THR A 215 -5.27 -4.34 -15.13
N VAL A 216 -4.23 -4.71 -15.90
CA VAL A 216 -4.36 -5.46 -17.16
C VAL A 216 -5.03 -6.81 -16.91
N LEU A 217 -4.54 -7.61 -15.96
CA LEU A 217 -5.12 -8.92 -15.60
C LEU A 217 -6.50 -8.81 -14.95
N ARG A 218 -6.77 -7.72 -14.22
CA ARG A 218 -8.10 -7.42 -13.67
C ARG A 218 -9.12 -7.09 -14.76
N LEU A 219 -8.68 -6.51 -15.87
CA LEU A 219 -9.53 -6.14 -17.00
C LEU A 219 -9.56 -7.19 -18.11
N SER A 220 -8.62 -8.13 -18.12
CA SER A 220 -8.58 -9.30 -19.03
C SER A 220 -9.85 -10.15 -18.95
N LYS A 221 -10.10 -10.92 -20.00
CA LYS A 221 -11.25 -11.84 -20.09
C LYS A 221 -11.31 -12.77 -18.87
N GLU A 222 -10.16 -13.27 -18.44
CA GLU A 222 -9.92 -14.20 -17.33
C GLU A 222 -10.18 -13.56 -15.95
N ASN A 223 -9.94 -12.25 -15.81
CA ASN A 223 -10.19 -11.48 -14.57
C ASN A 223 -9.45 -12.05 -13.35
N ALA A 224 -8.12 -12.14 -13.43
CA ALA A 224 -7.26 -12.60 -12.34
C ALA A 224 -6.97 -11.45 -11.34
N PHE A 225 -7.12 -11.72 -10.04
CA PHE A 225 -6.87 -10.78 -8.94
C PHE A 225 -6.76 -11.50 -7.58
N CYS A 226 -5.79 -11.08 -6.76
CA CYS A 226 -5.42 -11.76 -5.50
C CYS A 226 -6.26 -11.33 -4.27
N SER A 227 -7.47 -10.79 -4.44
CA SER A 227 -8.22 -10.12 -3.36
C SER A 227 -9.73 -10.41 -3.39
N ARG A 228 -10.13 -11.68 -3.57
CA ARG A 228 -11.51 -12.11 -3.35
C ARG A 228 -11.78 -12.24 -1.86
N THR A 229 -12.84 -11.60 -1.39
CA THR A 229 -13.35 -11.69 -0.01
C THR A 229 -14.87 -11.82 0.00
N CYS A 230 -15.47 -12.11 1.16
CA CYS A 230 -16.89 -12.31 1.36
C CYS A 230 -17.42 -11.54 2.58
N ARG A 231 -18.69 -11.71 2.94
CA ARG A 231 -19.23 -11.18 4.20
C ARG A 231 -19.21 -12.28 5.28
N ILE A 232 -19.17 -11.90 6.55
CA ILE A 232 -19.35 -12.83 7.67
C ILE A 232 -20.70 -13.58 7.54
N ALA A 233 -21.76 -12.88 7.12
CA ALA A 233 -23.06 -13.51 6.81
C ALA A 233 -23.01 -14.57 5.71
N THR A 234 -22.02 -14.53 4.80
CA THR A 234 -21.77 -15.61 3.82
C THR A 234 -21.14 -16.82 4.49
N ILE A 235 -20.15 -16.61 5.38
CA ILE A 235 -19.52 -17.69 6.17
C ILE A 235 -20.55 -18.38 7.08
N GLN A 236 -21.45 -17.60 7.70
CA GLN A 236 -22.53 -18.10 8.56
C GLN A 236 -23.62 -18.87 7.78
N LYS A 237 -23.88 -18.50 6.52
CA LYS A 237 -24.91 -19.13 5.69
C LYS A 237 -24.42 -20.35 4.90
N GLU A 238 -23.19 -20.29 4.38
CA GLU A 238 -22.65 -21.28 3.46
C GLU A 238 -21.65 -22.18 4.19
N SER A 239 -20.46 -21.67 4.52
CA SER A 239 -19.51 -22.24 5.49
C SER A 239 -18.23 -21.42 5.55
N LEU A 240 -17.33 -21.74 6.48
CA LEU A 240 -15.94 -21.28 6.44
C LEU A 240 -15.17 -21.79 5.21
N GLN A 241 -15.57 -22.93 4.63
CA GLN A 241 -14.94 -23.47 3.42
C GLN A 241 -15.10 -22.53 2.22
N PHE A 242 -16.20 -21.75 2.15
CA PHE A 242 -16.35 -20.73 1.11
C PHE A 242 -15.22 -19.69 1.14
N ALA A 243 -14.81 -19.23 2.33
CA ALA A 243 -13.69 -18.29 2.48
C ALA A 243 -12.35 -18.95 2.08
N LYS A 244 -12.13 -20.21 2.47
CA LYS A 244 -10.96 -21.00 2.06
C LYS A 244 -10.87 -21.20 0.55
N ASP A 245 -11.99 -21.48 -0.10
CA ASP A 245 -12.11 -21.61 -1.56
C ASP A 245 -11.87 -20.31 -2.32
N LEU A 246 -12.10 -19.14 -1.70
CA LEU A 246 -11.66 -17.85 -2.25
C LEU A 246 -10.14 -17.69 -2.09
N GLY A 247 -9.57 -18.12 -0.96
CA GLY A 247 -8.14 -18.12 -0.70
C GLY A 247 -7.33 -18.92 -1.72
N VAL A 248 -7.77 -20.14 -2.03
CA VAL A 248 -7.18 -20.97 -3.10
C VAL A 248 -7.18 -20.24 -4.44
N LYS A 249 -8.32 -19.63 -4.83
CA LYS A 249 -8.44 -18.89 -6.11
C LYS A 249 -7.57 -17.63 -6.15
N ASN A 250 -7.41 -16.94 -5.02
CA ASN A 250 -6.50 -15.80 -4.90
C ASN A 250 -5.03 -16.23 -5.04
N THR A 251 -4.67 -17.39 -4.49
CA THR A 251 -3.30 -17.94 -4.58
C THR A 251 -2.99 -18.48 -5.98
N GLN A 252 -3.97 -19.08 -6.66
CA GLN A 252 -3.86 -19.47 -8.07
C GLN A 252 -3.65 -18.24 -8.98
N ASP A 253 -4.36 -17.14 -8.73
CA ASP A 253 -4.12 -15.89 -9.45
C ASP A 253 -2.76 -15.25 -9.10
N LEU A 254 -2.23 -15.45 -7.88
CA LEU A 254 -0.92 -14.94 -7.48
C LEU A 254 0.20 -15.54 -8.35
N ALA A 255 0.13 -16.84 -8.65
CA ALA A 255 1.02 -17.49 -9.59
C ALA A 255 0.93 -16.82 -10.99
N ALA A 256 -0.28 -16.60 -11.51
CA ALA A 256 -0.48 -15.95 -12.80
C ALA A 256 0.01 -14.48 -12.82
N LEU A 257 -0.10 -13.74 -11.71
CA LEU A 257 0.49 -12.41 -11.57
C LEU A 257 2.02 -12.45 -11.60
N ILE A 258 2.65 -13.42 -10.93
CA ILE A 258 4.12 -13.58 -10.93
C ILE A 258 4.65 -13.94 -12.32
N GLU A 259 3.97 -14.81 -13.07
CA GLU A 259 4.33 -15.14 -14.46
C GLU A 259 4.17 -13.95 -15.41
N TRP A 260 3.07 -13.20 -15.26
CA TRP A 260 2.81 -11.98 -16.05
C TRP A 260 3.87 -10.91 -15.75
N ASN A 261 4.21 -10.71 -14.47
CA ASN A 261 5.23 -9.76 -14.05
C ASN A 261 6.59 -10.09 -14.67
N ASN A 262 7.01 -11.36 -14.58
CA ASN A 262 8.26 -11.81 -15.20
C ASN A 262 8.28 -11.61 -16.72
N ARG A 263 7.16 -11.82 -17.44
CA ARG A 263 7.06 -11.54 -18.88
C ARG A 263 7.38 -10.08 -19.20
N PHE A 264 7.03 -9.15 -18.32
CA PHE A 264 7.20 -7.70 -18.52
C PHE A 264 8.29 -7.10 -17.62
N GLY A 265 9.27 -7.89 -17.19
CA GLY A 265 10.46 -7.43 -16.45
C GLY A 265 10.21 -6.92 -15.03
N ILE A 266 9.01 -7.13 -14.48
CA ILE A 266 8.68 -6.75 -13.11
C ILE A 266 9.05 -7.93 -12.19
N HIS A 267 9.91 -7.67 -11.21
CA HIS A 267 10.35 -8.70 -10.24
C HIS A 267 10.15 -8.26 -8.79
N PHE A 268 9.24 -7.33 -8.52
CA PHE A 268 8.85 -6.92 -7.17
C PHE A 268 7.35 -6.63 -7.09
N MET A 269 6.67 -7.16 -6.07
CA MET A 269 5.23 -6.92 -5.83
C MET A 269 4.90 -6.98 -4.35
N ARG A 270 3.97 -6.15 -3.89
CA ARG A 270 3.31 -6.35 -2.60
C ARG A 270 2.09 -7.25 -2.79
N VAL A 271 2.06 -8.39 -2.13
CA VAL A 271 0.93 -9.34 -2.12
C VAL A 271 -0.24 -8.72 -1.34
N SER A 272 -1.46 -8.98 -1.80
CA SER A 272 -2.68 -8.46 -1.16
C SER A 272 -2.92 -9.13 0.20
N SER A 273 -3.21 -8.34 1.23
CA SER A 273 -3.53 -8.84 2.58
C SER A 273 -4.84 -9.66 2.58
N ASP A 274 -5.76 -9.34 1.66
CA ASP A 274 -6.98 -10.13 1.37
C ASP A 274 -6.72 -11.49 0.68
N LEU A 275 -5.47 -11.98 0.57
CA LEU A 275 -5.18 -13.25 -0.12
C LEU A 275 -6.00 -14.39 0.49
N PHE A 276 -6.06 -14.50 1.82
CA PHE A 276 -6.93 -15.43 2.54
C PHE A 276 -7.96 -14.67 3.39
N PRO A 277 -9.21 -14.51 2.90
CA PRO A 277 -10.19 -13.68 3.58
C PRO A 277 -10.57 -14.29 4.94
N PHE A 278 -10.52 -13.45 5.99
CA PHE A 278 -10.78 -13.81 7.40
C PHE A 278 -9.78 -14.73 8.09
N ALA A 279 -8.64 -15.09 7.50
CA ALA A 279 -7.64 -15.96 8.15
C ALA A 279 -7.21 -15.45 9.55
N SER A 280 -7.04 -14.13 9.71
CA SER A 280 -6.71 -13.47 10.98
C SER A 280 -7.92 -13.05 11.84
N HIS A 281 -9.15 -13.43 11.49
CA HIS A 281 -10.34 -13.08 12.30
C HIS A 281 -10.37 -13.84 13.64
N GLY A 282 -10.89 -13.24 14.72
CA GLY A 282 -10.95 -13.88 16.04
C GLY A 282 -11.81 -15.16 16.05
N THR A 283 -13.07 -15.06 15.61
CA THR A 283 -14.03 -16.19 15.56
C THR A 283 -13.91 -17.09 14.32
N TYR A 284 -13.61 -16.51 13.15
CA TYR A 284 -13.61 -17.20 11.85
C TYR A 284 -12.19 -17.39 11.27
N GLY A 285 -11.17 -17.27 12.11
CA GLY A 285 -9.76 -17.44 11.72
C GLY A 285 -9.43 -18.88 11.35
N TYR A 286 -8.36 -19.06 10.58
CA TYR A 286 -7.86 -20.36 10.17
C TYR A 286 -6.40 -20.29 9.72
N SER A 287 -5.67 -21.37 9.99
CA SER A 287 -4.33 -21.64 9.44
C SER A 287 -4.41 -22.10 7.97
N LEU A 288 -3.27 -22.01 7.29
CA LEU A 288 -3.15 -22.05 5.83
C LEU A 288 -2.61 -23.38 5.26
N GLU A 289 -2.50 -24.48 6.05
CA GLU A 289 -2.00 -25.79 5.58
C GLU A 289 -2.74 -26.30 4.34
N TYR A 290 -4.05 -26.12 4.31
CA TYR A 290 -4.92 -26.56 3.21
C TYR A 290 -4.59 -25.87 1.87
N ALA A 291 -3.79 -24.81 1.88
CA ALA A 291 -3.33 -24.06 0.72
C ALA A 291 -1.83 -24.23 0.43
N ASP A 292 -1.11 -25.08 1.18
CA ASP A 292 0.35 -25.24 1.09
C ASP A 292 0.83 -25.51 -0.35
N SER A 293 0.14 -26.37 -1.12
CA SER A 293 0.52 -26.68 -2.51
C SER A 293 0.37 -25.50 -3.46
N TYR A 294 -0.64 -24.64 -3.26
CA TYR A 294 -0.82 -23.43 -4.08
C TYR A 294 0.17 -22.33 -3.68
N LEU A 295 0.48 -22.19 -2.38
CA LEU A 295 1.48 -21.26 -1.88
C LEU A 295 2.89 -21.64 -2.32
N GLN A 296 3.21 -22.93 -2.29
CA GLN A 296 4.49 -23.46 -2.80
C GLN A 296 4.61 -23.24 -4.31
N ALA A 297 3.57 -23.53 -5.11
CA ALA A 297 3.61 -23.25 -6.55
C ALA A 297 3.83 -21.75 -6.88
N ALA A 298 3.21 -20.83 -6.12
CA ALA A 298 3.47 -19.40 -6.27
C ALA A 298 4.91 -19.00 -5.85
N GLY A 299 5.43 -19.63 -4.79
CA GLY A 299 6.79 -19.40 -4.31
C GLY A 299 7.89 -20.03 -5.18
N GLU A 300 7.62 -21.16 -5.83
CA GLU A 300 8.49 -21.77 -6.85
C GLU A 300 8.67 -20.82 -8.04
N LEU A 301 7.59 -20.19 -8.50
CA LEU A 301 7.65 -19.16 -9.55
C LEU A 301 8.40 -17.92 -9.07
N ALA A 302 8.19 -17.48 -7.82
CA ALA A 302 8.94 -16.37 -7.25
C ALA A 302 10.46 -16.67 -7.17
N ASN A 303 10.82 -17.88 -6.71
CA ASN A 303 12.20 -18.37 -6.68
C ASN A 303 12.83 -18.42 -8.09
N LYS A 304 12.10 -18.98 -9.06
CA LYS A 304 12.53 -19.14 -10.45
C LYS A 304 12.81 -17.81 -11.16
N TYR A 305 12.06 -16.76 -10.84
CA TYR A 305 12.16 -15.44 -11.48
C TYR A 305 12.81 -14.37 -10.57
N ASN A 306 13.44 -14.76 -9.46
CA ASN A 306 14.00 -13.85 -8.44
C ASN A 306 13.02 -12.74 -7.97
N HIS A 307 11.73 -13.07 -7.95
CA HIS A 307 10.65 -12.11 -7.75
C HIS A 307 10.48 -11.82 -6.25
N ARG A 308 10.86 -10.62 -5.81
CA ARG A 308 10.63 -10.17 -4.44
C ARG A 308 9.13 -10.04 -4.17
N LEU A 309 8.71 -10.56 -3.02
CA LEU A 309 7.37 -10.40 -2.48
C LEU A 309 7.46 -9.59 -1.17
N SER A 310 6.35 -8.98 -0.75
CA SER A 310 6.19 -8.38 0.57
C SER A 310 4.70 -8.21 0.89
N THR A 311 4.34 -7.90 2.13
CA THR A 311 2.94 -7.64 2.53
C THR A 311 2.83 -6.43 3.44
N HIS A 312 1.72 -5.68 3.37
CA HIS A 312 1.44 -4.58 4.29
C HIS A 312 0.05 -4.83 4.92
N PRO A 313 -0.03 -5.21 6.20
CA PRO A 313 -1.29 -5.31 6.93
C PRO A 313 -2.11 -4.01 6.88
N GLY A 314 -3.41 -4.10 7.04
CA GLY A 314 -4.30 -2.94 6.92
C GLY A 314 -4.16 -1.95 8.09
N GLN A 315 -4.74 -0.76 7.93
CA GLN A 315 -4.78 0.30 8.96
C GLN A 315 -5.32 -0.14 10.34
N TYR A 316 -5.97 -1.30 10.44
CA TYR A 316 -6.51 -1.86 11.68
C TYR A 316 -5.49 -2.64 12.53
N THR A 317 -4.31 -2.95 11.97
CA THR A 317 -3.25 -3.76 12.60
C THR A 317 -2.41 -2.89 13.56
N GLN A 318 -3.07 -2.34 14.58
CA GLN A 318 -2.56 -1.29 15.47
C GLN A 318 -1.90 -1.86 16.73
N ILE A 319 -0.66 -2.34 16.63
CA ILE A 319 0.05 -3.01 17.75
C ILE A 319 0.37 -2.08 18.95
N ALA A 320 0.42 -0.75 18.74
CA ALA A 320 0.66 0.24 19.80
C ALA A 320 -0.64 0.82 20.42
N SER A 321 -1.80 0.25 20.09
CA SER A 321 -3.12 0.63 20.61
C SER A 321 -3.23 0.43 22.13
N PRO A 322 -3.88 1.35 22.88
CA PRO A 322 -4.17 1.16 24.32
C PRO A 322 -5.24 0.08 24.57
N LYS A 323 -6.00 -0.32 23.54
CA LYS A 323 -7.04 -1.36 23.63
C LYS A 323 -6.44 -2.75 23.40
N VAL A 324 -6.41 -3.57 24.45
CA VAL A 324 -5.92 -4.96 24.44
C VAL A 324 -6.51 -5.78 23.29
N SER A 325 -7.83 -5.72 23.05
CA SER A 325 -8.48 -6.46 21.97
C SER A 325 -8.00 -6.07 20.56
N VAL A 326 -7.49 -4.84 20.38
CA VAL A 326 -6.88 -4.40 19.12
C VAL A 326 -5.45 -4.90 19.00
N ILE A 327 -4.68 -4.94 20.11
CA ILE A 327 -3.35 -5.56 20.14
C ILE A 327 -3.44 -7.05 19.78
N GLU A 328 -4.33 -7.80 20.41
CA GLU A 328 -4.51 -9.24 20.12
C GLU A 328 -5.00 -9.49 18.68
N ASN A 329 -5.74 -8.55 18.09
CA ASN A 329 -6.07 -8.62 16.67
C ASN A 329 -4.84 -8.35 15.79
N ALA A 330 -4.03 -7.33 16.12
CA ALA A 330 -2.84 -6.99 15.38
C ALA A 330 -1.78 -8.11 15.42
N ILE A 331 -1.55 -8.74 16.59
CA ILE A 331 -0.63 -9.87 16.74
C ILE A 331 -1.06 -11.05 15.86
N ARG A 332 -2.35 -11.42 15.88
CA ARG A 332 -2.86 -12.55 15.08
C ARG A 332 -2.82 -12.26 13.57
N ASP A 333 -3.00 -11.00 13.17
CA ASP A 333 -2.86 -10.56 11.78
C ASP A 333 -1.40 -10.58 11.29
N LEU A 334 -0.47 -10.12 12.12
CA LEU A 334 0.98 -10.25 11.86
C LEU A 334 1.42 -11.72 11.76
N CYS A 335 0.88 -12.62 12.59
CA CYS A 335 1.14 -14.05 12.50
C CYS A 335 0.59 -14.68 11.21
N TYR A 336 -0.62 -14.30 10.76
CA TYR A 336 -1.16 -14.70 9.45
C TYR A 336 -0.24 -14.26 8.30
N HIS A 337 0.24 -13.03 8.32
CA HIS A 337 1.16 -12.50 7.32
C HIS A 337 2.53 -13.18 7.32
N GLU A 338 3.02 -13.63 8.48
CA GLU A 338 4.23 -14.44 8.62
C GLU A 338 4.03 -15.85 8.03
N GLU A 339 2.94 -16.52 8.42
CA GLU A 339 2.57 -17.86 7.95
C GLU A 339 2.44 -17.91 6.43
N LEU A 340 1.74 -16.93 5.84
CA LEU A 340 1.54 -16.77 4.41
C LEU A 340 2.87 -16.75 3.64
N LEU A 341 3.87 -15.99 4.13
CA LEU A 341 5.18 -15.88 3.49
C LEU A 341 6.06 -17.12 3.75
N SER A 342 5.99 -17.70 4.96
CA SER A 342 6.74 -18.91 5.33
C SER A 342 6.21 -20.21 4.70
N ARG A 343 4.98 -20.22 4.21
CA ARG A 343 4.41 -21.34 3.41
C ARG A 343 4.79 -21.30 1.94
N MET A 344 5.19 -20.15 1.39
CA MET A 344 5.66 -20.05 0.00
C MET A 344 7.02 -20.74 -0.24
N LYS A 345 7.77 -21.10 0.80
CA LYS A 345 9.11 -21.77 0.69
C LYS A 345 10.06 -21.02 -0.25
N LEU A 346 10.12 -19.70 -0.09
CA LEU A 346 11.08 -18.85 -0.79
C LEU A 346 12.52 -19.24 -0.43
N ASN A 347 13.44 -19.04 -1.38
CA ASN A 347 14.88 -19.24 -1.19
C ASN A 347 15.42 -18.30 -0.10
N GLU A 348 16.62 -18.57 0.42
CA GLU A 348 17.14 -17.92 1.63
C GLU A 348 17.09 -16.38 1.59
N GLN A 349 17.47 -15.76 0.47
CA GLN A 349 17.46 -14.31 0.32
C GLN A 349 16.06 -13.76 0.04
N LEU A 350 15.28 -14.39 -0.85
CA LEU A 350 13.88 -13.96 -1.08
C LEU A 350 13.03 -14.09 0.18
N ASN A 351 13.33 -15.08 1.03
CA ASN A 351 12.68 -15.30 2.31
C ASN A 351 13.04 -14.23 3.36
N ARG A 352 14.27 -13.67 3.31
CA ARG A 352 14.66 -12.46 4.07
C ARG A 352 13.99 -11.20 3.52
N ASP A 353 14.02 -11.05 2.20
CA ASP A 353 13.46 -9.89 1.47
C ASP A 353 11.93 -9.79 1.57
N ALA A 354 11.26 -10.92 1.86
CA ALA A 354 9.83 -11.07 2.13
C ALA A 354 9.43 -10.52 3.51
N VAL A 355 9.29 -9.19 3.56
CA VAL A 355 8.98 -8.40 4.75
C VAL A 355 7.49 -8.08 4.93
N ILE A 356 7.11 -7.84 6.18
CA ILE A 356 5.79 -7.37 6.62
C ILE A 356 5.94 -5.89 7.00
N ILE A 357 5.39 -4.98 6.20
CA ILE A 357 5.52 -3.53 6.40
C ILE A 357 4.38 -3.03 7.29
N LEU A 358 4.69 -2.24 8.31
CA LEU A 358 3.72 -1.74 9.28
C LEU A 358 3.94 -0.24 9.57
N HIS A 359 2.89 0.57 9.53
CA HIS A 359 2.90 1.91 10.13
C HIS A 359 2.75 1.80 11.66
N LEU A 360 3.36 2.70 12.43
CA LEU A 360 3.23 2.65 13.90
C LEU A 360 1.79 2.88 14.38
N GLY A 361 1.01 3.66 13.61
CA GLY A 361 -0.43 3.83 13.80
C GLY A 361 -0.82 5.13 14.51
N GLY A 362 -1.91 5.12 15.28
CA GLY A 362 -2.30 6.31 16.05
C GLY A 362 -1.31 6.62 17.18
N SER A 363 -0.98 7.89 17.42
CA SER A 363 -0.24 8.32 18.62
C SER A 363 -1.17 8.44 19.83
N PHE A 364 -1.79 7.32 20.23
CA PHE A 364 -2.79 7.31 21.31
C PHE A 364 -2.17 7.74 22.64
N GLU A 365 -2.85 8.64 23.36
CA GLU A 365 -2.38 9.36 24.57
C GLU A 365 -1.14 10.26 24.38
N GLY A 366 -0.28 9.99 23.40
CA GLY A 366 0.87 10.81 23.01
C GLY A 366 1.89 10.01 22.19
N LYS A 367 3.01 10.64 21.79
CA LYS A 367 4.03 9.96 20.98
C LYS A 367 4.87 8.99 21.82
N GLU A 368 5.46 9.44 22.91
CA GLU A 368 6.35 8.61 23.75
C GLU A 368 5.59 7.43 24.39
N GLU A 369 4.34 7.65 24.77
CA GLU A 369 3.39 6.66 25.28
C GLU A 369 3.13 5.57 24.23
N THR A 370 2.99 5.96 22.95
CA THR A 370 2.80 5.03 21.84
C THR A 370 4.08 4.27 21.51
N LEU A 371 5.25 4.94 21.53
CA LEU A 371 6.55 4.28 21.36
C LEU A 371 6.83 3.28 22.50
N ALA A 372 6.43 3.60 23.74
CA ALA A 372 6.52 2.69 24.89
C ALA A 372 5.61 1.46 24.73
N ARG A 373 4.31 1.65 24.42
CA ARG A 373 3.38 0.53 24.15
C ARG A 373 3.80 -0.30 22.92
N PHE A 374 4.46 0.31 21.94
CA PHE A 374 5.05 -0.44 20.82
C PHE A 374 6.20 -1.34 21.29
N ARG A 375 7.15 -0.83 22.09
CA ARG A 375 8.27 -1.64 22.63
C ARG A 375 7.76 -2.85 23.40
N GLU A 376 6.79 -2.65 24.29
CA GLU A 376 6.16 -3.71 25.08
C GLU A 376 5.52 -4.79 24.18
N ASN A 377 4.67 -4.38 23.23
CA ASN A 377 3.95 -5.34 22.40
C ASN A 377 4.80 -5.95 21.28
N TYR A 378 5.85 -5.27 20.81
CA TYR A 378 6.86 -5.84 19.93
C TYR A 378 7.65 -6.95 20.63
N ALA A 379 8.00 -6.79 21.91
CA ALA A 379 8.67 -7.84 22.68
C ALA A 379 7.84 -9.15 22.73
N ARG A 380 6.50 -9.03 22.81
CA ARG A 380 5.53 -10.15 22.80
C ARG A 380 5.40 -10.88 21.45
N LEU A 381 5.89 -10.32 20.34
CA LEU A 381 5.83 -10.98 19.02
C LEU A 381 6.75 -12.19 18.94
N SER A 382 6.39 -13.16 18.10
CA SER A 382 7.27 -14.31 17.80
C SER A 382 8.50 -13.86 17.02
N GLU A 383 9.62 -14.57 17.19
CA GLU A 383 10.84 -14.31 16.42
C GLU A 383 10.65 -14.51 14.91
N ALA A 384 9.63 -15.27 14.49
CA ALA A 384 9.27 -15.40 13.08
C ALA A 384 8.69 -14.08 12.53
N VAL A 385 7.80 -13.43 13.27
CA VAL A 385 7.28 -12.09 12.91
C VAL A 385 8.39 -11.04 12.98
N LYS A 386 9.18 -11.01 14.07
CA LYS A 386 10.28 -10.03 14.25
C LYS A 386 11.38 -10.11 13.18
N ARG A 387 11.60 -11.28 12.56
CA ARG A 387 12.49 -11.42 11.40
C ARG A 387 11.96 -10.70 10.16
N ARG A 388 10.64 -10.68 9.95
CA ARG A 388 9.99 -10.09 8.77
C ARG A 388 9.51 -8.65 8.96
N LEU A 389 9.21 -8.23 10.20
CA LEU A 389 8.61 -6.93 10.48
C LEU A 389 9.57 -5.78 10.11
N VAL A 390 9.02 -4.78 9.41
CA VAL A 390 9.68 -3.51 9.08
C VAL A 390 8.70 -2.36 9.34
N LEU A 391 9.19 -1.20 9.77
CA LEU A 391 8.36 -0.03 10.08
C LEU A 391 8.42 1.02 8.97
N GLU A 392 7.33 1.73 8.72
CA GLU A 392 7.20 2.74 7.67
C GLU A 392 6.69 4.08 8.21
N ASN A 393 7.34 5.18 7.83
CA ASN A 393 6.85 6.54 8.13
C ASN A 393 5.54 6.84 7.39
N ASP A 394 4.65 7.64 7.99
CA ASP A 394 3.30 7.88 7.46
C ASP A 394 2.98 9.36 7.23
N ASP A 395 1.87 9.62 6.55
CA ASP A 395 1.41 10.95 6.15
C ASP A 395 0.55 11.65 7.23
N VAL A 396 0.48 11.10 8.46
CA VAL A 396 -0.40 11.57 9.53
C VAL A 396 0.35 12.06 10.77
N THR A 397 1.37 11.32 11.21
CA THR A 397 1.86 11.41 12.59
C THR A 397 3.33 11.03 12.73
N TRP A 398 3.80 10.00 12.02
CA TRP A 398 5.10 9.38 12.28
C TRP A 398 6.10 9.69 11.17
N SER A 399 6.93 10.72 11.41
CA SER A 399 8.01 11.12 10.51
C SER A 399 9.20 10.16 10.58
N VAL A 400 10.14 10.34 9.64
CA VAL A 400 11.44 9.63 9.64
C VAL A 400 12.21 9.83 10.96
N GLN A 401 12.15 11.03 11.53
CA GLN A 401 12.88 11.36 12.77
C GLN A 401 12.26 10.69 14.01
N ASP A 402 10.95 10.44 14.01
CA ASP A 402 10.28 9.74 15.11
C ASP A 402 10.62 8.24 15.11
N LEU A 403 10.62 7.61 13.93
CA LEU A 403 10.71 6.15 13.81
C LEU A 403 12.14 5.61 13.72
N LEU A 404 13.09 6.36 13.12
CA LEU A 404 14.46 5.87 12.93
C LEU A 404 15.16 5.47 14.25
N PRO A 405 15.05 6.21 15.37
CA PRO A 405 15.63 5.79 16.65
C PRO A 405 15.04 4.46 17.16
N LEU A 406 13.72 4.29 17.10
CA LEU A 406 13.03 3.05 17.49
C LEU A 406 13.45 1.87 16.60
N CYS A 407 13.59 2.10 15.30
CA CYS A 407 14.07 1.11 14.33
C CYS A 407 15.50 0.65 14.62
N GLN A 408 16.37 1.59 14.98
CA GLN A 408 17.76 1.32 15.36
C GLN A 408 17.84 0.54 16.68
N GLU A 409 17.03 0.91 17.69
CA GLU A 409 16.91 0.30 19.01
C GLU A 409 16.41 -1.15 18.93
N LEU A 410 15.25 -1.38 18.33
CA LEU A 410 14.57 -2.68 18.29
C LEU A 410 15.06 -3.63 17.17
N ASN A 411 16.08 -3.20 16.44
CA ASN A 411 16.60 -3.82 15.22
C ASN A 411 15.49 -4.18 14.21
N ILE A 412 14.69 -3.16 13.87
CA ILE A 412 13.63 -3.22 12.86
C ILE A 412 14.11 -2.41 11.65
N PRO A 413 14.09 -2.96 10.42
CA PRO A 413 14.38 -2.19 9.23
C PRO A 413 13.33 -1.10 9.00
N MET A 414 13.77 0.08 8.60
CA MET A 414 12.88 1.21 8.31
C MET A 414 12.64 1.34 6.80
N VAL A 415 11.40 1.14 6.36
CA VAL A 415 10.94 1.55 5.03
C VAL A 415 10.82 3.07 5.04
N LEU A 416 11.56 3.73 4.15
CA LEU A 416 11.30 5.12 3.81
C LEU A 416 10.19 5.16 2.75
N ASP A 417 9.09 5.85 3.05
CA ASP A 417 8.18 6.37 2.02
C ASP A 417 8.47 7.87 1.80
N TRP A 418 8.80 8.20 0.56
CA TRP A 418 9.15 9.55 0.12
C TRP A 418 7.96 10.52 0.04
N HIS A 419 6.76 10.03 -0.26
CA HIS A 419 5.53 10.82 -0.34
C HIS A 419 5.03 11.17 1.06
N HIS A 420 4.97 10.18 1.95
CA HIS A 420 4.68 10.37 3.37
C HIS A 420 5.67 11.36 4.02
N HIS A 421 6.96 11.30 3.68
CA HIS A 421 7.94 12.28 4.16
C HIS A 421 7.62 13.71 3.69
N ASN A 422 7.25 13.91 2.42
CA ASN A 422 6.84 15.23 1.90
C ASN A 422 5.50 15.73 2.48
N VAL A 423 4.72 14.88 3.17
CA VAL A 423 3.51 15.28 3.90
C VAL A 423 3.78 15.50 5.39
N VAL A 424 4.69 14.72 6.00
CA VAL A 424 5.11 14.81 7.42
C VAL A 424 6.64 14.70 7.54
N PRO A 425 7.39 15.79 7.30
CA PRO A 425 8.86 15.77 7.32
C PRO A 425 9.46 15.81 8.74
N GLY A 426 8.63 16.03 9.77
CA GLY A 426 9.08 16.19 11.15
C GLY A 426 9.57 17.62 11.39
N THR A 427 10.83 17.76 11.79
CA THR A 427 11.55 19.05 11.89
C THR A 427 12.40 19.38 10.65
N LEU A 428 12.48 18.46 9.68
CA LEU A 428 13.10 18.69 8.37
C LEU A 428 12.19 19.55 7.49
N ARG A 429 12.74 20.18 6.44
CA ARG A 429 11.93 20.84 5.40
C ARG A 429 11.25 19.79 4.52
N GLU A 430 10.08 20.13 3.99
CA GLU A 430 9.45 19.39 2.88
C GLU A 430 10.41 19.35 1.67
N GLY A 431 10.48 18.19 1.00
CA GLY A 431 11.48 17.92 -0.04
C GLY A 431 12.47 16.83 0.37
N SER A 432 13.50 16.60 -0.47
CA SER A 432 14.45 15.49 -0.27
C SER A 432 15.78 15.88 0.39
N LEU A 433 16.21 17.15 0.27
CA LEU A 433 17.59 17.53 0.56
C LEU A 433 17.98 17.33 2.05
N ASP A 434 17.08 17.67 2.97
CA ASP A 434 17.33 17.53 4.41
C ASP A 434 17.23 16.06 4.89
N LEU A 435 16.62 15.20 4.09
CA LEU A 435 16.50 13.76 4.34
C LEU A 435 17.74 12.97 3.87
N MET A 436 18.46 13.44 2.84
CA MET A 436 19.64 12.76 2.28
C MET A 436 20.66 12.29 3.35
N PRO A 437 21.00 13.08 4.39
CA PRO A 437 21.94 12.65 5.43
C PRO A 437 21.47 11.47 6.28
N LEU A 438 20.17 11.17 6.32
CA LEU A 438 19.60 10.05 7.06
C LEU A 438 19.58 8.75 6.26
N LEU A 439 19.70 8.80 4.92
CA LEU A 439 19.64 7.60 4.06
C LEU A 439 20.66 6.50 4.44
N PRO A 440 21.92 6.80 4.82
CA PRO A 440 22.86 5.77 5.29
C PRO A 440 22.42 5.14 6.61
N ALA A 441 21.88 5.94 7.54
CA ALA A 441 21.39 5.45 8.83
C ALA A 441 20.11 4.61 8.69
N ILE A 442 19.26 4.92 7.71
CA ILE A 442 18.11 4.10 7.32
C ILE A 442 18.61 2.79 6.69
N ARG A 443 19.55 2.84 5.74
CA ARG A 443 20.15 1.67 5.08
C ARG A 443 20.71 0.65 6.07
N GLU A 444 21.43 1.12 7.09
CA GLU A 444 22.01 0.27 8.12
C GLU A 444 20.97 -0.60 8.84
N THR A 445 19.73 -0.11 9.04
CA THR A 445 18.65 -0.91 9.64
C THR A 445 18.27 -2.16 8.81
N TRP A 446 18.56 -2.16 7.51
CA TRP A 446 18.40 -3.31 6.60
C TRP A 446 19.66 -4.19 6.56
N THR A 447 20.84 -3.57 6.42
CA THR A 447 22.14 -4.23 6.37
C THR A 447 22.34 -5.19 7.55
N ARG A 448 22.03 -4.73 8.78
CA ARG A 448 22.19 -5.52 10.02
C ARG A 448 21.32 -6.79 10.11
N LYS A 449 20.35 -6.98 9.20
CA LYS A 449 19.52 -8.20 9.10
C LYS A 449 19.77 -9.00 7.81
N GLY A 450 20.67 -8.56 6.93
CA GLY A 450 20.91 -9.18 5.63
C GLY A 450 19.72 -9.13 4.67
N ILE A 451 18.84 -8.13 4.84
CA ILE A 451 17.64 -7.95 4.02
C ILE A 451 17.94 -6.88 2.97
N THR A 452 17.59 -7.11 1.69
CA THR A 452 17.72 -6.09 0.65
C THR A 452 16.88 -4.87 1.02
N GLN A 453 17.46 -3.67 1.03
CA GLN A 453 16.71 -2.45 1.33
C GLN A 453 15.54 -2.29 0.35
N LYS A 454 14.39 -1.81 0.85
CA LYS A 454 13.31 -1.31 -0.01
C LYS A 454 12.85 0.07 0.44
N GLN A 455 12.28 0.81 -0.50
CA GLN A 455 11.64 2.09 -0.26
C GLN A 455 10.25 2.10 -0.93
N HIS A 456 9.38 3.01 -0.50
CA HIS A 456 8.10 3.29 -1.13
C HIS A 456 8.12 4.65 -1.81
N TYR A 457 7.39 4.78 -2.91
CA TYR A 457 7.24 6.05 -3.61
C TYR A 457 5.86 6.18 -4.25
N SER A 458 5.32 7.39 -4.12
CA SER A 458 4.05 7.83 -4.66
C SER A 458 4.14 9.31 -5.07
N GLU A 459 3.15 9.80 -5.78
CA GLU A 459 2.96 11.24 -5.99
C GLU A 459 1.58 11.65 -5.48
N SER A 460 1.42 12.93 -5.13
CA SER A 460 0.12 13.45 -4.74
C SER A 460 -0.81 13.58 -5.94
N VAL A 461 -2.09 13.23 -5.77
CA VAL A 461 -3.17 13.59 -6.72
C VAL A 461 -3.48 15.09 -6.71
N SER A 462 -2.95 15.85 -5.75
CA SER A 462 -3.13 17.30 -5.60
C SER A 462 -1.79 17.95 -5.19
N PRO A 463 -0.75 17.94 -6.05
CA PRO A 463 0.61 18.35 -5.66
C PRO A 463 0.68 19.83 -5.26
N LEU A 464 -0.15 20.69 -5.86
CA LEU A 464 -0.25 22.12 -5.53
C LEU A 464 -1.06 22.40 -4.25
N ALA A 465 -1.55 21.40 -3.53
CA ALA A 465 -2.36 21.62 -2.34
C ALA A 465 -1.52 21.96 -1.10
N ILE A 466 -1.77 23.14 -0.51
CA ILE A 466 -1.12 23.61 0.71
C ILE A 466 -1.40 22.67 1.91
N SER A 467 -2.63 22.15 2.00
CA SER A 467 -3.03 21.26 3.10
C SER A 467 -2.47 19.85 2.95
N ALA A 468 -1.68 19.41 3.93
CA ALA A 468 -1.18 18.04 4.07
C ALA A 468 -2.27 16.98 3.83
N MET A 469 -3.45 17.13 4.45
CA MET A 469 -4.59 16.22 4.29
C MET A 469 -5.07 16.09 2.83
N LYS A 470 -4.96 17.16 2.02
CA LYS A 470 -5.27 17.12 0.58
C LYS A 470 -4.14 16.48 -0.23
N ARG A 471 -2.88 16.63 0.19
CA ARG A 471 -1.73 16.00 -0.48
C ARG A 471 -1.68 14.47 -0.33
N ARG A 472 -2.14 13.92 0.80
CA ARG A 472 -2.16 12.47 1.12
C ARG A 472 -2.52 11.54 -0.04
N GLY A 473 -3.63 11.83 -0.73
CA GLY A 473 -4.19 10.91 -1.72
C GLY A 473 -3.23 10.66 -2.90
N HIS A 474 -2.82 9.41 -3.09
CA HIS A 474 -1.92 9.01 -4.19
C HIS A 474 -2.50 9.35 -5.57
N SER A 475 -1.63 9.69 -6.51
CA SER A 475 -1.94 9.90 -7.93
C SER A 475 -2.41 8.61 -8.63
N ASP A 476 -2.93 8.75 -9.85
CA ASP A 476 -3.23 7.58 -10.69
C ASP A 476 -1.92 6.97 -11.27
N ARG A 477 -0.89 7.78 -11.57
CA ARG A 477 0.48 7.41 -12.01
C ARG A 477 1.56 8.30 -11.37
N VAL A 478 2.83 7.89 -11.43
CA VAL A 478 4.00 8.71 -11.06
C VAL A 478 4.90 8.96 -12.28
N TYR A 479 5.63 10.09 -12.28
CA TYR A 479 6.42 10.57 -13.42
C TYR A 479 7.88 10.92 -13.05
N SER A 480 8.22 10.93 -11.76
CA SER A 480 9.59 11.15 -11.28
C SER A 480 10.22 9.90 -10.66
N LEU A 481 11.55 9.87 -10.50
CA LEU A 481 12.23 8.96 -9.58
C LEU A 481 12.75 9.74 -8.35
N PRO A 482 12.73 9.15 -7.13
CA PRO A 482 13.34 9.72 -5.93
C PRO A 482 14.87 9.66 -5.99
N PRO A 483 15.59 10.51 -5.23
CA PRO A 483 17.05 10.47 -5.10
C PRO A 483 17.48 9.33 -4.15
N CYS A 484 17.21 8.09 -4.56
CA CYS A 484 17.67 6.86 -3.91
C CYS A 484 18.90 6.29 -4.63
N GLU A 485 19.39 5.12 -4.22
CA GLU A 485 20.45 4.42 -4.95
C GLU A 485 19.90 3.80 -6.24
N PRO A 486 20.69 3.73 -7.35
CA PRO A 486 20.23 3.14 -8.62
C PRO A 486 19.84 1.65 -8.54
N ASP A 487 20.27 0.92 -7.51
CA ASP A 487 19.97 -0.50 -7.28
C ASP A 487 18.81 -0.76 -6.28
N MET A 488 18.10 0.28 -5.86
CA MET A 488 17.03 0.21 -4.86
C MET A 488 15.81 -0.61 -5.29
N ASP A 489 15.26 -1.44 -4.39
CA ASP A 489 13.92 -2.01 -4.59
C ASP A 489 12.84 -0.97 -4.24
N LEU A 490 12.19 -0.42 -5.27
CA LEU A 490 11.25 0.69 -5.13
C LEU A 490 9.81 0.24 -5.41
N MET A 491 8.96 0.32 -4.38
CA MET A 491 7.53 0.03 -4.48
C MET A 491 6.77 1.28 -4.91
N ILE A 492 6.12 1.22 -6.06
CA ILE A 492 5.30 2.29 -6.64
C ILE A 492 3.86 2.16 -6.14
N GLU A 493 3.42 3.13 -5.34
CA GLU A 493 2.17 3.11 -4.57
C GLU A 493 0.95 3.71 -5.33
N ALA A 494 1.09 3.98 -6.62
CA ALA A 494 0.08 4.59 -7.50
C ALA A 494 -1.23 3.78 -7.62
N LYS A 495 -2.33 4.39 -8.10
CA LYS A 495 -3.63 3.70 -8.27
C LYS A 495 -3.73 2.83 -9.52
N GLU A 496 -2.95 3.08 -10.57
CA GLU A 496 -2.91 2.26 -11.80
C GLU A 496 -1.83 1.15 -11.81
N LYS A 497 -1.10 0.99 -10.70
CA LYS A 497 -0.26 -0.20 -10.43
C LYS A 497 0.83 -0.42 -11.48
N GLU A 498 0.83 -1.53 -12.22
CA GLU A 498 1.86 -1.83 -13.22
C GLU A 498 2.01 -0.74 -14.28
N GLN A 499 0.91 -0.03 -14.59
CA GLN A 499 0.90 1.11 -15.52
C GLN A 499 1.88 2.22 -15.12
N ALA A 500 1.99 2.50 -13.81
CA ALA A 500 2.88 3.53 -13.29
C ALA A 500 4.37 3.12 -13.34
N ILE A 501 4.65 1.82 -13.43
CA ILE A 501 6.01 1.33 -13.69
C ILE A 501 6.36 1.53 -15.16
N PHE A 502 5.45 1.19 -16.09
CA PHE A 502 5.68 1.41 -17.52
C PHE A 502 5.74 2.91 -17.89
N GLU A 503 5.03 3.77 -17.15
CA GLU A 503 5.17 5.22 -17.23
C GLU A 503 6.62 5.66 -16.94
N LEU A 504 7.18 5.26 -15.79
CA LEU A 504 8.59 5.52 -15.47
C LEU A 504 9.55 4.90 -16.49
N SER A 505 9.23 3.70 -16.99
CA SER A 505 10.03 3.00 -18.00
C SER A 505 10.08 3.79 -19.32
N LYS A 506 8.95 4.42 -19.72
CA LYS A 506 8.84 5.30 -20.89
C LYS A 506 9.54 6.64 -20.65
N VAL A 507 9.23 7.32 -19.54
CA VAL A 507 9.76 8.67 -19.21
C VAL A 507 11.28 8.69 -19.10
N TYR A 508 11.88 7.64 -18.54
CA TYR A 508 13.33 7.54 -18.33
C TYR A 508 14.07 6.59 -19.29
N ASN A 509 13.37 5.99 -20.27
CA ASN A 509 13.91 4.95 -21.16
C ASN A 509 14.67 3.87 -20.37
N LEU A 510 13.98 3.22 -19.43
CA LEU A 510 14.58 2.18 -18.58
C LEU A 510 14.68 0.85 -19.35
N ASP A 511 15.73 0.08 -19.08
CA ASP A 511 15.88 -1.29 -19.62
C ASP A 511 15.22 -2.35 -18.71
N ASN A 512 15.05 -2.04 -17.41
CA ASN A 512 14.62 -3.00 -16.38
C ASN A 512 13.60 -2.41 -15.37
N PRO A 513 12.30 -2.69 -15.51
CA PRO A 513 11.65 -3.17 -16.73
C PRO A 513 11.75 -2.14 -17.86
N SER A 514 11.72 -2.63 -19.11
CA SER A 514 11.50 -1.80 -20.29
C SER A 514 10.00 -1.61 -20.54
N CYS A 515 9.65 -0.52 -21.24
CA CYS A 515 8.27 -0.35 -21.71
C CYS A 515 7.98 -1.43 -22.77
N PRO A 516 6.96 -2.30 -22.60
CA PRO A 516 6.73 -3.38 -23.54
C PRO A 516 6.22 -2.89 -24.89
N LYS A 517 6.65 -3.47 -26.01
CA LYS A 517 6.24 -3.03 -27.36
C LYS A 517 4.74 -3.22 -27.64
N GLU A 518 4.10 -4.16 -26.95
CA GLU A 518 2.63 -4.31 -26.97
C GLU A 518 1.91 -3.16 -26.24
N ILE A 519 2.64 -2.45 -25.36
CA ILE A 519 2.20 -1.27 -24.62
C ILE A 519 2.61 0.02 -25.35
N GLU A 520 3.75 0.08 -26.05
CA GLU A 520 4.19 1.26 -26.84
C GLU A 520 3.34 1.57 -28.10
N GLY A 521 2.21 0.91 -28.30
CA GLY A 521 1.33 1.12 -29.48
C GLY A 521 0.67 2.51 -29.52
N PRO A 522 0.17 2.95 -30.71
CA PRO A 522 -0.33 4.31 -30.92
C PRO A 522 -1.59 4.69 -30.11
N ASP A 523 -2.26 3.72 -29.49
CA ASP A 523 -3.39 3.95 -28.58
C ASP A 523 -2.93 4.19 -27.11
N PHE A 524 -1.67 3.90 -26.78
CA PHE A 524 -1.12 4.10 -25.44
C PHE A 524 -0.56 5.51 -25.29
N ASP A 525 -1.09 6.23 -24.31
CA ASP A 525 -0.67 7.57 -23.94
C ASP A 525 -0.72 8.60 -25.08
N VAL A 526 -1.95 8.81 -25.58
CA VAL A 526 -2.37 10.05 -26.27
C VAL A 526 -3.16 10.97 -25.31
N LEU A 527 -3.67 10.41 -24.19
CA LEU A 527 -4.67 11.04 -23.30
C LEU A 527 -4.55 10.61 -21.81
N ASN A 528 -3.38 10.17 -21.32
CA ASN A 528 -3.20 9.57 -19.98
C ASN A 528 -4.12 8.36 -19.66
N GLU A 529 -4.70 7.69 -20.66
CA GLU A 529 -5.69 6.61 -20.46
C GLU A 529 -5.06 5.25 -20.07
N GLY A 530 -3.83 4.96 -20.49
CA GLY A 530 -3.13 3.70 -20.20
C GLY A 530 -3.41 2.53 -21.14
N TYR A 531 -2.73 1.41 -20.89
CA TYR A 531 -2.82 0.19 -21.70
C TYR A 531 -3.80 -0.79 -21.07
N TYR A 532 -4.85 -1.14 -21.82
CA TYR A 532 -5.85 -2.10 -21.40
C TYR A 532 -6.10 -3.14 -22.51
N PRO A 533 -6.36 -4.41 -22.16
CA PRO A 533 -6.55 -5.46 -23.16
C PRO A 533 -7.84 -5.21 -23.98
N PRO A 534 -7.85 -5.47 -25.30
CA PRO A 534 -9.03 -5.26 -26.14
C PRO A 534 -10.30 -5.92 -25.59
N GLY A 535 -11.42 -5.19 -25.58
CA GLY A 535 -12.68 -5.57 -24.94
C GLY A 535 -12.81 -5.12 -23.47
N ALA A 536 -11.80 -4.44 -22.91
CA ALA A 536 -11.84 -3.90 -21.55
C ALA A 536 -12.71 -2.64 -21.41
N GLU A 537 -13.08 -1.97 -22.51
CA GLU A 537 -13.71 -0.64 -22.52
C GLU A 537 -14.98 -0.61 -21.66
N ARG A 538 -15.83 -1.64 -21.77
CA ARG A 538 -17.06 -1.76 -20.95
C ARG A 538 -16.76 -1.86 -19.45
N ARG A 539 -15.66 -2.53 -19.07
CA ARG A 539 -15.21 -2.64 -17.67
C ARG A 539 -14.57 -1.34 -17.19
N LEU A 540 -13.79 -0.67 -18.05
CA LEU A 540 -13.17 0.63 -17.77
C LEU A 540 -14.23 1.72 -17.59
N ILE A 541 -15.23 1.79 -18.47
CA ILE A 541 -16.40 2.69 -18.36
C ILE A 541 -17.15 2.42 -17.05
N ALA A 542 -17.44 1.15 -16.74
CA ALA A 542 -18.08 0.80 -15.47
C ALA A 542 -17.23 1.16 -14.24
N ARG A 543 -15.89 1.09 -14.32
CA ARG A 543 -14.96 1.55 -13.27
C ARG A 543 -14.98 3.08 -13.14
N LYS A 544 -14.88 3.82 -14.25
CA LYS A 544 -14.94 5.30 -14.29
C LYS A 544 -16.29 5.82 -13.77
N GLN A 545 -17.41 5.21 -14.15
CA GLN A 545 -18.75 5.53 -13.63
C GLN A 545 -18.88 5.27 -12.12
N ARG A 546 -18.32 4.16 -11.62
CA ARG A 546 -18.30 3.86 -10.17
C ARG A 546 -17.40 4.82 -9.39
N LYS A 547 -16.24 5.20 -9.93
CA LYS A 547 -15.33 6.22 -9.36
C LYS A 547 -16.08 7.54 -9.23
N LYS A 548 -16.65 8.07 -10.33
CA LYS A 548 -17.44 9.31 -10.32
C LYS A 548 -18.62 9.26 -9.35
N LYS A 549 -19.41 8.17 -9.32
CA LYS A 549 -20.52 8.07 -8.35
C LYS A 549 -20.02 8.09 -6.90
N ALA A 550 -18.92 7.41 -6.59
CA ALA A 550 -18.32 7.41 -5.25
C ALA A 550 -17.63 8.73 -4.88
N GLU A 551 -17.32 9.58 -5.86
CA GLU A 551 -16.82 10.95 -5.66
C GLU A 551 -18.01 11.90 -5.39
N ASN A 552 -19.03 11.91 -6.25
CA ASN A 552 -20.30 12.64 -6.03
C ASN A 552 -20.92 12.34 -4.64
N ASN A 553 -21.08 11.06 -4.28
CA ASN A 553 -21.63 10.65 -2.98
C ASN A 553 -20.75 11.01 -1.76
N LYS A 554 -19.50 11.47 -1.97
CA LYS A 554 -18.61 12.02 -0.92
C LYS A 554 -18.63 13.55 -0.86
N GLU A 555 -19.12 14.21 -1.89
CA GLU A 555 -19.34 15.66 -1.91
C GLU A 555 -20.70 15.95 -1.27
N GLU A 556 -21.78 15.26 -1.69
CA GLU A 556 -23.09 15.27 -1.05
C GLU A 556 -22.99 15.06 0.49
N ALA A 557 -22.29 14.00 0.91
CA ALA A 557 -22.11 13.67 2.33
C ALA A 557 -21.10 14.58 3.11
N LYS A 558 -20.54 15.60 2.46
CA LYS A 558 -19.83 16.71 3.10
C LYS A 558 -20.71 17.95 3.17
N ASP A 559 -21.39 18.28 2.09
CA ASP A 559 -22.28 19.44 2.01
C ASP A 559 -23.40 19.32 3.07
N ASP A 560 -23.99 18.12 3.23
CA ASP A 560 -24.94 17.81 4.32
C ASP A 560 -24.38 18.10 5.72
N LYS A 561 -23.07 17.86 5.94
CA LYS A 561 -22.41 18.10 7.24
C LYS A 561 -22.03 19.57 7.44
N GLU A 562 -21.64 20.25 6.37
CA GLU A 562 -21.38 21.69 6.39
C GLU A 562 -22.67 22.51 6.50
N LEU A 563 -23.84 21.94 6.18
CA LEU A 563 -25.15 22.50 6.49
C LEU A 563 -25.51 22.26 7.96
N GLN A 564 -25.42 21.02 8.46
CA GLN A 564 -25.70 20.71 9.87
C GLN A 564 -24.84 21.52 10.85
N MET A 565 -23.54 21.69 10.59
CA MET A 565 -22.67 22.53 11.43
C MET A 565 -22.96 24.03 11.35
N LYS A 566 -23.70 24.51 10.34
CA LYS A 566 -24.16 25.90 10.28
C LYS A 566 -25.46 26.08 11.06
N ASP A 567 -26.41 25.17 10.90
CA ASP A 567 -27.66 25.17 11.66
C ASP A 567 -27.41 25.02 13.18
N GLU A 568 -26.42 24.24 13.61
CA GLU A 568 -25.97 24.15 15.02
C GLU A 568 -25.17 25.38 15.52
N SER A 569 -24.86 26.35 14.65
CA SER A 569 -24.09 27.56 15.01
C SER A 569 -24.92 28.85 15.09
N ASP A 570 -26.18 28.82 14.60
CA ASP A 570 -27.15 29.92 14.65
C ASP A 570 -28.23 29.71 15.75
N THR A 571 -28.02 28.78 16.69
CA THR A 571 -28.90 28.46 17.84
C THR A 571 -28.23 28.67 19.20
#